data_AF-A0A6I3LFX1-F1
#
_entry.id   AF-A0A6I3LFX1-F1
#
_cell.length_a   1.000
_cell.length_b   1.000
_cell.length_c   1.000
_cell.angle_alpha   90.00
_cell.angle_beta   90.00
_cell.angle_gamma   90.00
#
_symmetry.space_group_name_H-M   'P 1'
#
loop_
_entity.id
_entity.type
_entity.pdbx_description
1 polymer ?
#
loop_
_entity_poly.entity_id
_entity_poly.type
_entity_poly.pdbx_seq_one_letter_code
_entity_poly.pdbx_strand_id
1 'polypeptide(L)' 'MIVRSEKYPSLVVADLGIRFHDGEAEVSDPGHLERLRRMSGMGVVVPEEPKRRPGRPKKSE' A
#
# COMPACT_ATOMS: atom_id res chain seq x y z
N MET A 1 -5.82 -3.91 -1.09
CA MET A 1 -4.39 -3.68 -1.37
C MET A 1 -3.64 -3.64 -0.05
N ILE A 2 -2.52 -4.37 0.08
CA ILE A 2 -1.77 -4.41 1.34
C ILE A 2 -0.81 -3.22 1.42
N VAL A 3 -0.97 -2.39 2.45
CA VAL A 3 -0.08 -1.28 2.79
C VAL A 3 0.79 -1.71 3.96
N ARG A 4 2.08 -1.35 3.91
CA ARG A 4 3.05 -1.72 4.94
C ARG A 4 3.47 -0.52 5.79
N SER A 5 3.78 -0.74 7.06
CA SER A 5 4.43 0.22 7.95
C SER A 5 5.71 -0.39 8.49
N GLU A 6 6.84 0.16 8.10
CA GLU A 6 8.16 -0.37 8.45
C GLU A 6 8.62 0.09 9.84
N LYS A 7 8.16 1.28 10.28
CA LYS A 7 8.54 1.85 11.57
C LYS A 7 7.60 1.46 12.71
N TYR A 8 6.33 1.21 12.40
CA TYR A 8 5.27 1.09 13.41
C TYR A 8 4.36 -0.10 13.10
N PRO A 9 4.67 -1.31 13.61
CA PRO A 9 3.93 -2.53 13.29
C PRO A 9 2.48 -2.54 13.80
N SER A 10 2.12 -1.64 14.72
CA SER A 10 0.75 -1.47 15.23
C SER A 10 0.21 -0.06 15.02
N LEU A 11 0.62 0.59 13.93
CA LEU A 11 0.15 1.94 13.59
C LEU A 11 -1.37 1.98 13.43
N VAL A 12 -2.00 3.00 14.01
CA VAL A 12 -3.42 3.27 13.82
C VAL A 12 -3.56 4.65 13.19
N VAL A 13 -4.18 4.69 12.01
CA VAL A 13 -4.52 5.93 11.33
C VAL A 13 -5.99 6.24 11.62
N ALA A 14 -6.23 6.91 12.75
CA ALA A 14 -7.57 7.21 13.23
C ALA A 14 -8.43 7.99 12.22
N ASP A 15 -7.82 8.92 11.48
CA ASP A 15 -8.48 9.71 10.42
C ASP A 15 -9.08 8.84 9.30
N LEU A 16 -8.46 7.69 9.02
CA LEU A 16 -8.88 6.77 7.95
C LEU A 16 -9.59 5.52 8.49
N GLY A 17 -9.64 5.34 9.81
CA GLY A 17 -10.11 4.10 10.44
C GLY A 17 -9.26 2.88 10.11
N ILE A 18 -7.99 3.07 9.73
CA ILE A 18 -7.09 1.99 9.30
C ILE A 18 -6.18 1.58 10.45
N ARG A 19 -6.09 0.26 10.68
CA ARG A 19 -5.19 -0.32 11.67
C ARG A 19 -4.21 -1.26 10.98
N PHE A 20 -2.94 -1.05 11.25
CA PHE A 20 -1.88 -1.97 10.86
C PHE A 20 -1.79 -3.09 11.90
N HIS A 21 -1.71 -4.31 11.39
CA HIS A 21 -1.49 -5.54 12.13
C HIS A 21 -0.18 -6.14 11.63
N ASP A 22 0.80 -6.32 12.52
CA ASP A 22 2.15 -6.78 12.16
C ASP A 22 2.84 -5.91 11.08
N GLY A 23 2.51 -4.62 11.05
CA GLY A 23 3.00 -3.68 10.05
C GLY A 23 2.29 -3.78 8.71
N GLU A 24 1.16 -4.48 8.62
CA GLU A 24 0.37 -4.60 7.39
C GLU A 24 -1.06 -4.15 7.60
N ALA A 25 -1.62 -3.43 6.64
CA ALA A 25 -3.03 -3.03 6.63
C ALA A 25 -3.63 -3.29 5.26
N GLU A 26 -4.80 -3.95 5.22
CA GLU A 26 -5.55 -4.09 3.99
C GLU A 26 -6.41 -2.84 3.76
N VAL A 27 -6.16 -2.19 2.64
CA VAL A 27 -6.84 -0.96 2.23
C VAL A 27 -7.43 -1.16 0.84
N SER A 28 -8.74 -0.98 0.71
CA SER A 28 -9.46 -1.12 -0.55
C SER A 28 -9.88 0.22 -1.14
N ASP A 29 -9.91 1.27 -0.32
CA ASP A 29 -10.31 2.61 -0.76
C ASP A 29 -9.14 3.37 -1.41
N PRO A 30 -9.28 3.83 -2.67
CA PRO A 30 -8.21 4.54 -3.37
C PRO A 30 -7.92 5.92 -2.76
N GLY A 31 -8.90 6.59 -2.16
CA GLY A 31 -8.70 7.87 -1.47
C GLY A 31 -7.87 7.71 -0.21
N HIS A 32 -8.04 6.61 0.51
CA HIS A 32 -7.20 6.24 1.65
C HIS A 32 -5.75 5.96 1.20
N LEU A 33 -5.54 5.29 0.07
CA LEU A 33 -4.19 5.03 -0.47
C LEU A 33 -3.44 6.33 -0.79
N GLU A 34 -4.08 7.33 -1.38
CA GLU A 34 -3.44 8.63 -1.64
C GLU A 34 -3.02 9.34 -0.35
N ARG A 35 -3.84 9.28 0.70
CA ARG A 35 -3.49 9.86 2.01
C ARG A 35 -2.34 9.09 2.67
N LEU A 36 -2.36 7.76 2.61
CA LEU A 36 -1.28 6.91 3.12
C LEU A 36 0.04 7.15 2.37
N ARG A 37 0.01 7.41 1.06
CA ARG A 37 1.20 7.78 0.27
C ARG A 37 1.85 9.06 0.78
N ARG A 38 1.06 10.06 1.20
CA ARG A 38 1.59 11.29 1.80
C ARG A 38 2.25 11.06 3.16
N MET A 39 1.92 9.97 3.84
CA MET A 39 2.54 9.55 5.11
C MET A 39 3.79 8.69 4.92
N SER A 40 4.32 8.60 3.70
CA SER A 40 5.56 7.86 3.42
C SER A 40 6.75 8.30 4.28
N GLY A 41 6.84 9.59 4.63
CA GLY A 41 7.88 10.11 5.55
C GLY A 41 7.80 9.54 6.98
N MET A 42 6.67 8.98 7.39
CA MET A 42 6.47 8.32 8.69
C MET A 42 6.77 6.81 8.65
N GLY A 43 7.26 6.28 7.51
CA GLY A 43 7.56 4.85 7.34
C GLY A 43 6.39 4.02 6.84
N VAL A 44 5.38 4.64 6.22
CA VAL A 44 4.27 3.94 5.56
C VAL A 44 4.62 3.71 4.09
N VAL A 45 4.64 2.45 3.66
CA VAL A 45 4.90 2.02 2.30
C VAL A 45 3.60 1.57 1.68
N VAL A 46 3.05 2.39 0.79
CA VAL A 46 1.95 2.01 -0.08
C VAL A 46 2.58 1.43 -1.35
N PRO A 47 2.41 0.13 -1.66
CA PRO A 47 2.89 -0.38 -2.93
C PRO A 47 2.27 0.44 -4.06
N GLU A 48 2.99 0.61 -5.16
CA GLU A 48 2.30 0.97 -6.39
C GLU A 48 1.59 -0.30 -6.86
N GLU A 49 0.29 -0.20 -7.10
CA GLU A 49 -0.47 -1.32 -7.65
C GLU A 49 0.33 -1.79 -8.86
N PRO A 50 0.62 -3.10 -9.00
CA PRO A 50 1.42 -3.54 -10.12
C PRO A 50 0.64 -3.14 -11.36
N LYS A 51 1.04 -2.02 -12.00
CA LYS A 51 0.69 -1.71 -13.37
C LYS A 51 1.03 -3.00 -14.07
N ARG A 52 0.03 -3.81 -14.39
CA ARG A 52 0.20 -5.03 -15.17
C ARG A 52 1.04 -4.56 -16.34
N ARG A 53 2.34 -4.88 -16.35
CA ARG A 53 3.16 -4.64 -17.52
C ARG A 53 2.37 -5.34 -18.61
N PRO A 54 1.88 -4.65 -19.66
CA PRO A 54 1.19 -5.35 -20.74
C PRO A 54 2.12 -6.47 -21.14
N GLY A 55 1.66 -7.71 -20.94
CA GLY A 55 2.49 -8.88 -21.07
C GLY A 55 3.16 -8.79 -22.43
N ARG A 56 4.49 -8.69 -22.44
CA ARG A 56 5.25 -8.81 -23.68
C ARG A 56 4.80 -10.15 -24.27
N PRO A 57 4.14 -10.20 -25.43
CA PRO A 57 3.73 -11.47 -26.00
C PRO A 57 5.00 -12.27 -26.19
N LYS A 58 5.02 -13.47 -25.60
CA LYS A 58 6.07 -14.45 -25.79
C LYS A 58 6.03 -14.80 -27.27
N LYS A 59 6.89 -14.16 -28.07
CA LYS A 59 7.09 -14.51 -29.48
C LYS A 59 7.77 -15.89 -29.45
N SER A 60 6.98 -16.94 -29.60
CA SER A 60 7.47 -18.23 -30.03
C SER A 60 7.67 -18.11 -31.54
N GLU A 61 8.93 -18.11 -31.99
CA GLU A 61 9.37 -18.59 -33.30
C GLU A 61 10.86 -18.92 -33.23
#